data_AF-A0A4S9X8D6-F1
#
_entry.id   AF-A0A4S9X8D6-F1
#
_cell.length_a   1.000
_cell.length_b   1.000
_cell.length_c   1.000
_cell.angle_alpha   90.00
_cell.angle_beta   90.00
_cell.angle_gamma   90.00
#
_symmetry.space_group_name_H-M   'P 1'
#
loop_
_entity.id
_entity.type
_entity.pdbx_description
1 polymer ?
#
loop_
_entity_poly.entity_id
_entity_poly.type
_entity_poly.pdbx_seq_one_letter_code
_entity_poly.pdbx_strand_id
1 'polypeptide(L)'
;MTSRILVLAFFTVLAAARTFSGADLNFGELNQTFTAPTINHAVKVPIGNNNFSLNVMIAEFEPPANTTTDLQNPRVAATIYELSWPWNTTINETLKTLEGVEEPRFCVSIPLGPFPDSVTKAYKETDLGDCTNALGEQCTRDLKNQGFAPDVGCNTPIPESCSGKLGSGSIGSAPLLNIEQKYYSAYEKSETRFAYTTSEIYSNGNDTLFQHDVQRLHVLLFTSSGSAPICVRVADHKVSGAMARPGGSMCFVALLALGAMLFML
;
A
#
# COMPACT_ATOMS: atom_id res chain seq x y z
N MET A 1 43.49 25.29 37.14
CA MET A 1 42.42 24.30 36.92
C MET A 1 41.12 25.06 36.67
N THR A 2 40.74 25.26 35.42
CA THR A 2 39.46 25.86 35.04
C THR A 2 38.93 25.07 33.85
N SER A 3 37.92 24.26 34.15
CA SER A 3 37.24 23.34 33.23
C SER A 3 36.52 24.13 32.13
N ARG A 4 36.90 23.92 30.87
CA ARG A 4 36.11 24.39 29.72
C ARG A 4 35.11 23.30 29.35
N ILE A 5 33.87 23.48 29.80
CA ILE A 5 32.73 22.64 29.41
C ILE A 5 32.41 22.97 27.95
N LEU A 6 32.71 22.04 27.05
CA LEU A 6 32.31 22.09 25.64
C LEU A 6 30.84 21.68 25.56
N VAL A 7 29.93 22.65 25.40
CA VAL A 7 28.51 22.36 25.17
C VAL A 7 28.34 22.00 23.69
N LEU A 8 28.36 20.69 23.38
CA LEU A 8 27.90 20.18 22.10
C LEU A 8 26.38 20.29 22.05
N ALA A 9 25.88 21.28 21.35
CA ALA A 9 24.47 21.34 20.97
C ALA A 9 24.21 20.28 19.88
N PHE A 10 23.70 19.11 20.29
CA PHE A 10 23.11 18.15 19.37
C PHE A 10 21.79 18.72 18.85
N PHE A 11 21.82 19.28 17.65
CA PHE A 11 20.60 19.58 16.90
C PHE A 11 20.07 18.26 16.33
N THR A 12 19.15 17.62 17.06
CA THR A 12 18.29 16.60 16.49
C THR A 12 17.40 17.25 15.44
N VAL A 13 17.76 17.07 14.17
CA VAL A 13 16.82 17.28 13.07
C VAL A 13 15.79 16.17 13.21
N LEU A 14 14.70 16.43 13.94
CA LEU A 14 13.48 15.66 13.81
C LEU A 14 13.01 15.88 12.37
N ALA A 15 13.39 14.99 11.46
CA ALA A 15 12.63 14.79 10.26
C ALA A 15 11.23 14.37 10.75
N ALA A 16 10.29 15.31 10.72
CA ALA A 16 8.90 14.99 10.91
C ALA A 16 8.56 14.01 9.80
N ALA A 17 8.57 12.70 10.13
CA ALA A 17 7.87 11.72 9.35
C ALA A 17 6.44 12.24 9.31
N ARG A 18 6.04 12.81 8.17
CA ARG A 18 4.62 12.99 7.91
C ARG A 18 4.07 11.58 7.97
N THR A 19 3.37 11.28 9.06
CA THR A 19 2.47 10.14 9.10
C THR A 19 1.51 10.41 7.95
N PHE A 20 1.69 9.70 6.82
CA PHE A 20 0.71 9.69 5.76
C PHE A 20 -0.60 9.23 6.43
N SER A 21 -1.49 10.19 6.60
CA SER A 21 -2.78 10.09 7.28
C SER A 21 -3.63 8.99 6.62
N GLY A 22 -4.50 8.38 7.42
CA GLY A 22 -5.16 7.09 7.19
C GLY A 22 -5.90 6.96 5.87
N ALA A 23 -5.31 6.20 4.94
CA ALA A 23 -6.05 5.67 3.81
C ALA A 23 -6.99 4.58 4.34
N ASP A 24 -8.29 4.86 4.41
CA ASP A 24 -9.30 3.87 4.75
C ASP A 24 -9.40 2.84 3.62
N LEU A 25 -9.33 1.56 3.98
CA LEU A 25 -9.56 0.47 3.04
C LEU A 25 -11.06 0.27 2.86
N ASN A 26 -11.51 0.44 1.62
CA ASN A 26 -12.88 0.21 1.23
C ASN A 26 -12.95 -1.07 0.41
N PHE A 27 -13.86 -1.97 0.79
CA PHE A 27 -14.17 -3.17 0.01
C PHE A 27 -15.38 -2.91 -0.88
N GLY A 28 -15.29 -3.32 -2.14
CA GLY A 28 -16.24 -3.02 -3.21
C GLY A 28 -15.62 -2.18 -4.33
N GLU A 29 -16.49 -1.67 -5.21
CA GLU A 29 -16.06 -0.89 -6.37
C GLU A 29 -16.10 0.61 -6.10
N LEU A 30 -15.08 1.32 -6.60
CA LEU A 30 -15.06 2.78 -6.61
C LEU A 30 -15.85 3.29 -7.83
N ASN A 31 -17.06 3.80 -7.59
CA ASN A 31 -17.91 4.37 -8.63
C ASN A 31 -17.57 5.85 -8.88
N GLN A 32 -16.41 6.10 -9.51
CA GLN A 32 -15.94 7.43 -9.88
C GLN A 32 -15.45 7.44 -11.33
N THR A 33 -15.61 8.57 -12.00
CA THR A 33 -15.04 8.79 -13.34
C THR A 33 -13.58 9.21 -13.17
N PHE A 34 -12.66 8.31 -13.52
CA PHE A 34 -11.23 8.60 -13.43
C PHE A 34 -10.78 9.61 -14.48
N THR A 35 -9.98 10.57 -14.05
CA THR A 35 -9.19 11.42 -14.93
C THR A 35 -7.91 10.68 -15.31
N ALA A 36 -7.56 10.67 -16.61
CA ALA A 36 -6.27 10.12 -17.04
C ALA A 36 -5.12 10.97 -16.44
N PRO A 37 -3.97 10.35 -16.07
CA PRO A 37 -3.56 8.98 -16.37
C PRO A 37 -3.96 7.94 -15.31
N THR A 38 -4.26 6.73 -15.78
CA THR A 38 -4.30 5.53 -14.95
C THR A 38 -3.03 4.73 -15.20
N ILE A 39 -2.23 4.51 -14.16
CA ILE A 39 -1.04 3.64 -14.23
C ILE A 39 -1.42 2.32 -13.59
N ASN A 40 -1.03 1.21 -14.18
CA ASN A 40 -1.34 -0.11 -13.63
C ASN A 40 -0.19 -1.09 -13.80
N HIS A 41 -0.19 -2.11 -12.96
CA HIS A 41 0.72 -3.24 -13.06
C HIS A 41 0.02 -4.51 -12.58
N ALA A 42 0.16 -5.58 -13.38
CA ALA A 42 -0.46 -6.87 -13.11
C ALA A 42 0.59 -7.95 -12.83
N VAL A 43 0.40 -8.68 -11.74
CA VAL A 43 1.23 -9.83 -11.35
C VAL A 43 0.39 -11.09 -11.23
N LYS A 44 1.01 -12.24 -11.53
CA LYS A 44 0.35 -13.53 -11.36
C LYS A 44 0.25 -13.88 -9.88
N VAL A 45 -0.91 -14.41 -9.49
CA VAL A 45 -1.18 -14.91 -8.15
C VAL A 45 -1.38 -16.43 -8.23
N PRO A 46 -0.49 -17.24 -7.63
CA PRO A 46 -0.69 -18.67 -7.56
C PRO A 46 -1.76 -18.97 -6.50
N ILE A 47 -2.94 -19.40 -6.95
CA ILE A 47 -3.99 -19.92 -6.07
C ILE A 47 -4.24 -21.37 -6.49
N GLY A 48 -3.83 -22.30 -5.63
CA GLY A 48 -3.68 -23.70 -6.02
C GLY A 48 -2.70 -23.85 -7.19
N ASN A 49 -3.09 -24.62 -8.21
CA ASN A 49 -2.29 -24.85 -9.43
C ASN A 49 -2.66 -23.92 -10.60
N ASN A 50 -3.38 -22.83 -10.35
CA ASN A 50 -3.92 -21.98 -11.40
C ASN A 50 -3.45 -20.53 -11.30
N ASN A 51 -3.50 -19.85 -12.44
CA ASN A 51 -2.98 -18.49 -12.61
C ASN A 51 -4.12 -17.48 -12.46
N PHE A 52 -4.26 -16.93 -11.26
CA PHE A 52 -4.99 -15.68 -11.05
C PHE A 52 -4.05 -14.52 -11.42
N SER A 53 -4.61 -13.33 -11.60
CA SER A 53 -3.82 -12.11 -11.79
C SER A 53 -4.36 -11.02 -10.89
N LEU A 54 -3.46 -10.38 -10.15
CA LEU A 54 -3.74 -9.17 -9.39
C LEU A 54 -3.26 -7.99 -10.22
N ASN A 55 -4.18 -7.10 -10.56
CA ASN A 55 -3.90 -5.82 -11.16
C ASN A 55 -4.04 -4.72 -10.10
N VAL A 56 -2.99 -3.92 -9.91
CA VAL A 56 -3.02 -2.74 -9.06
C VAL A 56 -2.98 -1.50 -9.94
N MET A 57 -4.00 -0.66 -9.78
CA MET A 57 -4.18 0.53 -10.58
C MET A 57 -4.10 1.76 -9.69
N ILE A 58 -3.32 2.76 -10.10
CA ILE A 58 -3.32 4.10 -9.51
C ILE A 58 -3.99 5.05 -10.48
N ALA A 59 -5.02 5.74 -10.04
CA ALA A 59 -5.78 6.69 -10.84
C ALA A 59 -6.06 7.97 -10.04
N GLU A 60 -6.25 9.08 -10.74
CA GLU A 60 -6.76 10.33 -10.14
C GLU A 60 -8.20 10.55 -10.55
N PHE A 61 -8.97 11.25 -9.72
CA PHE A 61 -10.28 11.76 -10.07
C PHE A 61 -10.56 13.09 -9.35
N GLU A 62 -11.58 13.81 -9.82
CA GLU A 62 -12.05 15.02 -9.14
C GLU A 62 -12.92 14.63 -7.94
N PRO A 63 -12.79 15.27 -6.77
CA PRO A 63 -13.67 14.97 -5.65
C PRO A 63 -15.15 15.15 -6.02
N PRO A 64 -16.06 14.42 -5.38
CA PRO A 64 -17.50 14.59 -5.59
C PRO A 64 -17.91 16.06 -5.52
N ALA A 65 -18.84 16.48 -6.39
CA ALA A 65 -19.21 17.90 -6.55
C ALA A 65 -19.74 18.59 -5.28
N ASN A 66 -20.19 17.82 -4.29
CA ASN A 66 -20.63 18.31 -2.97
C ASN A 66 -19.50 18.46 -1.94
N THR A 67 -18.25 18.22 -2.33
CA THR A 67 -17.10 18.33 -1.43
C THR A 67 -16.66 19.78 -1.29
N THR A 68 -16.79 20.36 -0.08
CA THR A 68 -16.35 21.72 0.21
C THR A 68 -14.83 21.76 0.40
N THR A 69 -14.11 22.44 -0.48
CA THR A 69 -12.67 22.65 -0.38
C THR A 69 -12.25 24.00 -0.98
N ASP A 70 -11.29 24.67 -0.34
CA ASP A 70 -10.70 25.93 -0.83
C ASP A 70 -9.54 25.69 -1.81
N LEU A 71 -9.23 24.42 -2.10
CA LEU A 71 -8.15 24.03 -3.00
C LEU A 71 -8.51 24.36 -4.45
N GLN A 72 -7.59 25.01 -5.15
CA GLN A 72 -7.71 25.18 -6.61
C GLN A 72 -7.52 23.82 -7.30
N ASN A 73 -8.43 23.52 -8.22
CA ASN A 73 -8.43 22.31 -9.05
C ASN A 73 -8.20 21.02 -8.23
N PRO A 74 -9.12 20.65 -7.32
CA PRO A 74 -8.88 19.58 -6.37
C PRO A 74 -8.87 18.20 -7.03
N ARG A 75 -8.05 17.30 -6.50
CA ARG A 75 -7.78 15.94 -6.99
C ARG A 75 -7.75 14.96 -5.83
N VAL A 76 -8.06 13.70 -6.12
CA VAL A 76 -7.93 12.56 -5.21
C VAL A 76 -7.23 11.44 -5.97
N ALA A 77 -6.22 10.84 -5.35
CA ALA A 77 -5.58 9.64 -5.86
C ALA A 77 -6.32 8.42 -5.30
N ALA A 78 -6.51 7.40 -6.13
CA ALA A 78 -7.05 6.11 -5.75
C ALA A 78 -6.06 5.01 -6.10
N THR A 79 -5.80 4.13 -5.14
CA THR A 79 -5.24 2.80 -5.39
C THR A 79 -6.40 1.83 -5.49
N ILE A 80 -6.50 1.09 -6.58
CA ILE A 80 -7.59 0.15 -6.88
C ILE A 80 -6.98 -1.24 -7.08
N TYR A 81 -7.58 -2.24 -6.42
CA TYR A 81 -7.19 -3.64 -6.51
C TYR A 81 -8.23 -4.41 -7.31
N GLU A 82 -7.75 -5.05 -8.37
CA GLU A 82 -8.55 -5.83 -9.30
C GLU A 82 -7.99 -7.24 -9.40
N LEU A 83 -8.86 -8.24 -9.26
CA LEU A 83 -8.50 -9.64 -9.36
C LEU A 83 -9.14 -10.24 -10.60
N SER A 84 -8.35 -10.98 -11.36
CA SER A 84 -8.84 -11.85 -12.42
C SER A 84 -8.46 -13.29 -12.16
N TRP A 85 -9.34 -14.19 -12.59
CA TRP A 85 -9.22 -15.63 -12.35
C TRP A 85 -9.46 -16.41 -13.65
N PRO A 86 -9.00 -17.67 -13.72
CA PRO A 86 -9.24 -18.48 -14.91
C PRO A 86 -10.73 -18.75 -15.08
N TRP A 87 -11.15 -18.81 -16.35
CA TRP A 87 -12.50 -19.15 -16.79
C TRP A 87 -13.54 -18.03 -16.64
N ASN A 88 -14.54 -18.07 -17.51
CA ASN A 88 -15.68 -17.14 -17.50
C ASN A 88 -16.78 -17.62 -16.55
N THR A 89 -16.39 -18.03 -15.35
CA THR A 89 -17.26 -18.51 -14.27
C THR A 89 -17.19 -17.57 -13.08
N THR A 90 -18.09 -17.74 -12.12
CA THR A 90 -17.99 -17.01 -10.87
C THR A 90 -16.72 -17.41 -10.10
N ILE A 91 -16.21 -16.53 -9.24
CA ILE A 91 -15.05 -16.85 -8.39
C ILE A 91 -15.35 -18.03 -7.45
N ASN A 92 -16.61 -18.19 -7.03
CA ASN A 92 -17.05 -19.33 -6.20
C ASN A 92 -16.94 -20.66 -6.96
N GLU A 93 -17.52 -20.75 -8.16
CA GLU A 93 -17.42 -21.96 -9.00
C GLU A 93 -15.97 -22.31 -9.35
N THR A 94 -15.16 -21.27 -9.61
CA THR A 94 -13.72 -21.41 -9.85
C THR A 94 -13.06 -22.07 -8.65
N LEU A 95 -13.23 -21.53 -7.45
CA LEU A 95 -12.60 -22.06 -6.24
C LEU A 95 -13.17 -23.43 -5.82
N LYS A 96 -14.48 -23.68 -5.99
CA LYS A 96 -15.08 -25.02 -5.80
C LYS A 96 -14.37 -26.07 -6.66
N THR A 97 -14.15 -25.74 -7.92
CA THR A 97 -13.47 -26.62 -8.88
C THR A 97 -12.00 -26.84 -8.51
N LEU A 98 -11.32 -25.80 -8.04
CA LEU A 98 -9.89 -25.86 -7.70
C LEU A 98 -9.61 -26.59 -6.39
N GLU A 99 -10.45 -26.39 -5.40
CA GLU A 99 -10.25 -26.90 -4.04
C GLU A 99 -11.01 -28.20 -3.78
N GLY A 100 -11.98 -28.55 -4.62
CA GLY A 100 -12.81 -29.75 -4.46
C GLY A 100 -13.74 -29.67 -3.24
N VAL A 101 -14.07 -28.46 -2.79
CA VAL A 101 -14.96 -28.21 -1.65
C VAL A 101 -16.23 -27.51 -2.10
N GLU A 102 -17.36 -27.78 -1.44
CA GLU A 102 -18.66 -27.19 -1.79
C GLU A 102 -18.80 -25.74 -1.35
N GLU A 103 -18.08 -25.31 -0.32
CA GLU A 103 -18.14 -23.94 0.20
C GLU A 103 -16.71 -23.43 0.39
N PRO A 104 -16.04 -23.02 -0.70
CA PRO A 104 -14.69 -22.47 -0.62
C PRO A 104 -14.72 -21.16 0.17
N ARG A 105 -13.59 -20.87 0.80
CA ARG A 105 -13.38 -19.61 1.50
C ARG A 105 -12.28 -18.84 0.81
N PHE A 106 -12.49 -17.56 0.58
CA PHE A 106 -11.47 -16.72 -0.01
C PHE A 106 -11.46 -15.37 0.66
N CYS A 107 -10.34 -15.02 1.26
CA CYS A 107 -10.16 -13.72 1.87
C CYS A 107 -8.94 -13.01 1.28
N VAL A 108 -8.96 -11.70 1.43
CA VAL A 108 -7.80 -10.84 1.18
C VAL A 108 -7.48 -10.05 2.43
N SER A 109 -6.19 -9.90 2.72
CA SER A 109 -5.66 -9.04 3.78
C SER A 109 -4.65 -8.07 3.17
N ILE A 110 -4.79 -6.78 3.49
CA ILE A 110 -3.98 -5.69 2.94
C ILE A 110 -3.41 -4.85 4.10
N PRO A 111 -2.09 -4.82 4.30
CA PRO A 111 -1.45 -3.89 5.22
C PRO A 111 -1.58 -2.45 4.70
N LEU A 112 -2.19 -1.59 5.51
CA LEU A 112 -2.51 -0.20 5.12
C LEU A 112 -1.38 0.77 5.47
N GLY A 113 -0.57 0.39 6.46
CA GLY A 113 0.58 1.17 6.93
C GLY A 113 1.70 1.33 5.91
N PRO A 114 2.54 2.37 6.04
CA PRO A 114 3.76 2.47 5.26
C PRO A 114 4.73 1.33 5.62
N PHE A 115 5.32 0.72 4.58
CA PHE A 115 6.36 -0.29 4.74
C PHE A 115 7.71 0.37 5.08
N PRO A 116 8.58 -0.30 5.87
CA PRO A 116 9.93 0.18 6.08
C PRO A 116 10.69 0.34 4.76
N ASP A 117 11.55 1.34 4.69
CA ASP A 117 12.46 1.57 3.56
C ASP A 117 13.22 0.32 3.11
N SER A 118 13.65 -0.52 4.07
CA SER A 118 14.36 -1.76 3.81
C SER A 118 13.51 -2.77 3.03
N VAL A 119 12.21 -2.87 3.34
CA VAL A 119 11.27 -3.77 2.66
C VAL A 119 10.98 -3.25 1.26
N THR A 120 10.63 -1.96 1.14
CA THR A 120 10.34 -1.34 -0.15
C THR A 120 11.54 -1.43 -1.10
N LYS A 121 12.75 -1.10 -0.64
CA LYS A 121 13.95 -1.13 -1.49
C LYS A 121 14.43 -2.54 -1.85
N ALA A 122 14.05 -3.55 -1.07
CA ALA A 122 14.44 -4.93 -1.32
C ALA A 122 13.60 -5.59 -2.44
N TYR A 123 12.34 -5.18 -2.62
CA TYR A 123 11.53 -5.64 -3.75
C TYR A 123 12.08 -5.13 -5.08
N LYS A 124 12.22 -6.05 -6.04
CA LYS A 124 12.62 -5.77 -7.42
C LYS A 124 11.49 -6.17 -8.35
N GLU A 125 11.34 -5.46 -9.46
CA GLU A 125 10.31 -5.76 -10.46
C GLU A 125 10.48 -7.15 -11.10
N THR A 126 11.72 -7.67 -11.09
CA THR A 126 12.03 -9.05 -11.49
C THR A 126 11.51 -10.11 -10.53
N ASP A 127 10.99 -9.72 -9.37
CA ASP A 127 10.41 -10.64 -8.38
C ASP A 127 9.00 -11.10 -8.79
N LEU A 128 8.36 -10.41 -9.75
CA LEU A 128 7.12 -10.85 -10.42
C LEU A 128 6.00 -11.32 -9.48
N GLY A 129 5.79 -10.60 -8.38
CA GLY A 129 4.81 -10.98 -7.35
C GLY A 129 5.41 -11.63 -6.10
N ASP A 130 6.64 -12.16 -6.17
CA ASP A 130 7.28 -12.83 -5.03
C ASP A 130 7.70 -11.83 -3.95
N CYS A 131 7.15 -12.00 -2.75
CA CYS A 131 7.50 -11.20 -1.59
C CYS A 131 8.82 -11.59 -0.91
N THR A 132 9.50 -12.66 -1.34
CA THR A 132 10.67 -13.21 -0.62
C THR A 132 11.82 -12.21 -0.45
N ASN A 133 12.12 -11.39 -1.44
CA ASN A 133 13.16 -10.37 -1.29
C ASN A 133 12.73 -9.25 -0.33
N ALA A 134 11.47 -8.82 -0.42
CA ALA A 134 10.93 -7.72 0.39
C ALA A 134 10.73 -8.10 1.86
N LEU A 135 10.08 -9.23 2.09
CA LEU A 135 9.67 -9.70 3.42
C LEU A 135 10.65 -10.73 4.01
N GLY A 136 11.59 -11.26 3.23
CA GLY A 136 12.49 -12.32 3.65
C GLY A 136 11.82 -13.70 3.70
N GLU A 137 12.62 -14.74 3.44
CA GLU A 137 12.17 -16.13 3.27
C GLU A 137 11.28 -16.63 4.40
N GLN A 138 11.66 -16.38 5.66
CA GLN A 138 10.93 -16.90 6.81
C GLN A 138 9.53 -16.29 6.92
N CYS A 139 9.40 -14.97 6.75
CA CYS A 139 8.08 -14.32 6.78
C CYS A 139 7.22 -14.79 5.61
N THR A 140 7.77 -14.82 4.40
CA THR A 140 7.01 -15.28 3.22
C THR A 140 6.55 -16.72 3.36
N ARG A 141 7.39 -17.60 3.92
CA ARG A 141 7.04 -19.00 4.19
C ARG A 141 5.94 -19.10 5.24
N ASP A 142 6.07 -18.38 6.35
CA ASP A 142 5.10 -18.42 7.43
C ASP A 142 3.75 -17.85 6.97
N LEU A 143 3.76 -16.80 6.13
CA LEU A 143 2.56 -16.28 5.46
C LEU A 143 1.93 -17.31 4.52
N LYS A 144 2.72 -18.03 3.71
CA LYS A 144 2.19 -19.09 2.81
C LYS A 144 1.57 -20.26 3.58
N ASN A 145 2.08 -20.55 4.77
CA ASN A 145 1.57 -21.58 5.65
C ASN A 145 0.37 -21.13 6.48
N GLN A 146 -0.06 -19.88 6.32
CA GLN A 146 -1.34 -19.46 6.89
C GLN A 146 -2.49 -20.11 6.12
N GLY A 147 -3.54 -20.41 6.87
CA GLY A 147 -4.82 -20.87 6.36
C GLY A 147 -5.89 -20.42 7.34
N PHE A 148 -7.13 -20.31 6.88
CA PHE A 148 -8.23 -20.11 7.80
C PHE A 148 -8.65 -21.45 8.39
N ALA A 149 -8.79 -21.50 9.70
CA ALA A 149 -9.66 -22.51 10.29
C ALA A 149 -11.08 -22.28 9.75
N PRO A 150 -11.84 -23.34 9.42
CA PRO A 150 -13.17 -23.24 8.82
C PRO A 150 -14.10 -22.25 9.54
N ASP A 151 -13.95 -22.12 10.86
CA ASP A 151 -14.84 -21.39 11.76
C ASP A 151 -14.33 -19.99 12.18
N VAL A 152 -13.16 -19.57 11.69
CA VAL A 152 -12.56 -18.26 12.03
C VAL A 152 -12.70 -17.32 10.84
N GLY A 153 -13.26 -16.12 11.03
CA GLY A 153 -13.44 -15.12 9.97
C GLY A 153 -12.12 -14.71 9.26
N CYS A 154 -12.17 -13.75 8.32
CA CYS A 154 -10.99 -13.35 7.52
C CYS A 154 -9.86 -12.64 8.30
N ASN A 155 -9.76 -12.84 9.62
CA ASN A 155 -8.73 -12.27 10.47
C ASN A 155 -7.64 -13.31 10.74
N THR A 156 -6.53 -13.21 10.03
CA THR A 156 -5.34 -14.04 10.30
C THR A 156 -4.33 -13.24 11.13
N PRO A 157 -3.82 -13.78 12.25
CA PRO A 157 -2.74 -13.12 12.98
C PRO A 157 -1.48 -13.05 12.11
N ILE A 158 -0.79 -11.92 12.12
CA ILE A 158 0.51 -11.78 11.43
C ILE A 158 1.54 -12.70 12.13
N PRO A 159 2.32 -13.52 11.39
CA PRO A 159 3.39 -14.31 11.99
C PRO A 159 4.44 -13.41 12.65
N GLU A 160 5.01 -13.86 13.76
CA GLU A 160 6.08 -13.12 14.44
C GLU A 160 7.29 -12.86 13.53
N SER A 161 7.58 -13.78 12.59
CA SER A 161 8.64 -13.62 11.59
C SER A 161 8.43 -12.46 10.61
N CYS A 162 7.21 -11.95 10.53
CA CYS A 162 6.81 -10.77 9.75
C CYS A 162 6.76 -9.48 10.60
N SER A 163 7.06 -9.57 11.90
CA SER A 163 7.10 -8.41 12.79
C SER A 163 8.02 -7.33 12.25
N GLY A 164 7.50 -6.10 12.19
CA GLY A 164 8.21 -4.94 11.65
C GLY A 164 8.38 -4.92 10.13
N LYS A 165 7.94 -5.96 9.39
CA LYS A 165 8.06 -6.00 7.92
C LYS A 165 6.81 -5.55 7.20
N LEU A 166 5.63 -5.77 7.77
CA LEU A 166 4.35 -5.36 7.18
C LEU A 166 3.97 -3.89 7.45
N GLY A 167 4.95 -3.07 7.83
CA GLY A 167 4.75 -1.65 8.12
C GLY A 167 4.09 -1.37 9.47
N SER A 168 3.86 -0.09 9.71
CA SER A 168 3.14 0.40 10.89
C SER A 168 1.70 0.72 10.51
N GLY A 169 0.71 -0.02 11.00
CA GLY A 169 -0.70 0.24 10.72
C GLY A 169 -1.58 -0.97 10.97
N SER A 170 -2.87 -0.84 10.65
CA SER A 170 -3.80 -1.95 10.64
C SER A 170 -3.66 -2.78 9.35
N ILE A 171 -4.12 -4.03 9.43
CA ILE A 171 -4.39 -4.85 8.26
C ILE A 171 -5.89 -4.85 8.05
N GLY A 172 -6.33 -4.35 6.90
CA GLY A 172 -7.72 -4.50 6.47
C GLY A 172 -7.90 -5.89 5.87
N SER A 173 -8.86 -6.66 6.37
CA SER A 173 -9.15 -7.99 5.85
C SER A 173 -10.64 -8.16 5.59
N ALA A 174 -10.99 -8.80 4.47
CA ALA A 174 -12.38 -9.13 4.15
C ALA A 174 -12.50 -10.42 3.36
N PRO A 175 -13.67 -11.06 3.44
CA PRO A 175 -14.04 -12.14 2.54
C PRO A 175 -14.28 -11.60 1.12
N LEU A 176 -13.65 -12.23 0.13
CA LEU A 176 -13.96 -12.07 -1.29
C LEU A 176 -15.04 -13.06 -1.75
N LEU A 177 -15.28 -14.10 -0.95
CA LEU A 177 -16.44 -15.00 -1.08
C LEU A 177 -17.40 -14.76 0.09
N ASN A 178 -18.67 -14.48 -0.19
CA ASN A 178 -19.67 -14.31 0.85
C ASN A 178 -20.40 -15.64 1.12
N ILE A 179 -20.21 -16.21 2.31
CA ILE A 179 -20.88 -17.45 2.75
C ILE A 179 -22.24 -17.13 3.42
N GLU A 180 -22.41 -15.91 3.96
CA GLU A 180 -23.60 -15.54 4.76
C GLU A 180 -24.71 -14.86 3.95
N GLN A 181 -24.41 -14.30 2.78
CA GLN A 181 -25.44 -13.72 1.91
C GLN A 181 -25.79 -14.65 0.76
N LYS A 182 -26.86 -15.42 0.97
CA LYS A 182 -27.57 -16.26 -0.03
C LYS A 182 -28.01 -15.53 -1.33
N TYR A 183 -27.70 -14.25 -1.51
CA TYR A 183 -28.29 -13.39 -2.55
C TYR A 183 -27.35 -12.45 -3.30
N TYR A 184 -26.04 -12.45 -3.04
CA TYR A 184 -25.10 -11.69 -3.87
C TYR A 184 -23.85 -12.52 -4.15
N SER A 185 -23.81 -13.07 -5.36
CA SER A 185 -22.59 -13.31 -6.11
C SER A 185 -21.70 -12.07 -6.01
N ALA A 186 -20.76 -12.02 -5.06
CA ALA A 186 -19.97 -10.80 -4.90
C ALA A 186 -19.28 -10.42 -6.22
N TYR A 187 -18.85 -11.44 -6.99
CA TYR A 187 -18.22 -11.27 -8.30
C TYR A 187 -18.67 -12.34 -9.29
N GLU A 188 -19.56 -11.96 -10.21
CA GLU A 188 -20.16 -12.88 -11.20
C GLU A 188 -19.20 -13.26 -12.32
N LYS A 189 -18.22 -12.40 -12.63
CA LYS A 189 -17.31 -12.58 -13.76
C LYS A 189 -15.94 -11.98 -13.46
N SER A 190 -14.90 -12.63 -13.97
CA SER A 190 -13.58 -12.04 -14.09
C SER A 190 -13.58 -10.98 -15.20
N GLU A 191 -12.87 -9.86 -15.09
CA GLU A 191 -12.07 -9.38 -13.95
C GLU A 191 -12.96 -8.58 -12.97
N THR A 192 -12.56 -8.44 -11.70
CA THR A 192 -13.31 -7.58 -10.78
C THR A 192 -12.49 -6.78 -9.81
N ARG A 193 -12.91 -5.52 -9.61
CA ARG A 193 -12.40 -4.61 -8.60
C ARG A 193 -13.06 -4.93 -7.26
N PHE A 194 -12.23 -5.18 -6.26
CA PHE A 194 -12.73 -5.67 -4.97
C PHE A 194 -12.37 -4.77 -3.80
N ALA A 195 -11.37 -3.91 -3.95
CA ALA A 195 -10.99 -2.97 -2.91
C ALA A 195 -10.32 -1.74 -3.49
N TYR A 196 -10.38 -0.65 -2.73
CA TYR A 196 -9.66 0.57 -3.04
C TYR A 196 -9.31 1.34 -1.77
N THR A 197 -8.31 2.21 -1.91
CA THR A 197 -7.98 3.25 -0.94
C THR A 197 -7.91 4.58 -1.66
N THR A 198 -8.26 5.67 -0.96
CA THR A 198 -8.15 7.03 -1.48
C THR A 198 -7.21 7.87 -0.64
N SER A 199 -6.49 8.78 -1.28
CA SER A 199 -5.74 9.82 -0.60
C SER A 199 -6.67 10.88 -0.02
N GLU A 200 -6.10 11.79 0.79
CA GLU A 200 -6.71 13.09 1.04
C GLU A 200 -6.81 13.91 -0.26
N ILE A 201 -7.66 14.94 -0.26
CA ILE A 201 -7.81 15.84 -1.40
C ILE A 201 -6.59 16.77 -1.50
N TYR A 202 -6.01 16.90 -2.69
CA TYR A 202 -4.89 17.79 -2.97
C TYR A 202 -5.15 18.67 -4.20
N SER A 203 -4.41 19.77 -4.33
CA SER A 203 -4.45 20.59 -5.55
C SER A 203 -3.73 19.89 -6.69
N ASN A 204 -4.30 19.95 -7.89
CA ASN A 204 -3.62 19.52 -9.11
C ASN A 204 -2.24 20.19 -9.24
N GLY A 205 -1.21 19.42 -9.61
CA GLY A 205 0.19 19.85 -9.63
C GLY A 205 0.95 19.64 -8.31
N ASN A 206 0.26 19.26 -7.22
CA ASN A 206 0.88 18.71 -6.01
C ASN A 206 0.73 17.18 -6.02
N ASP A 207 1.35 16.54 -6.99
CA ASP A 207 1.25 15.10 -7.26
C ASP A 207 1.99 14.23 -6.23
N THR A 208 2.46 14.81 -5.12
CA THR A 208 3.20 14.07 -4.08
C THR A 208 2.43 12.87 -3.53
N LEU A 209 1.10 12.98 -3.41
CA LEU A 209 0.23 11.88 -2.97
C LEU A 209 0.04 10.82 -4.06
N PHE A 210 -0.16 11.24 -5.31
CA PHE A 210 -0.24 10.32 -6.44
C PHE A 210 1.07 9.55 -6.66
N GLN A 211 2.20 10.27 -6.67
CA GLN A 211 3.54 9.67 -6.82
C GLN A 211 3.89 8.73 -5.67
N HIS A 212 3.44 9.05 -4.45
CA HIS A 212 3.60 8.16 -3.31
C HIS A 212 2.93 6.82 -3.58
N ASP A 213 1.67 6.81 -4.03
CA ASP A 213 0.92 5.57 -4.31
C ASP A 213 1.49 4.81 -5.51
N VAL A 214 2.00 5.52 -6.52
CA VAL A 214 2.68 4.91 -7.67
C VAL A 214 3.99 4.20 -7.28
N GLN A 215 4.74 4.76 -6.33
CA GLN A 215 6.05 4.22 -5.90
C GLN A 215 5.95 3.22 -4.75
N ARG A 216 4.80 3.18 -4.08
CA ARG A 216 4.55 2.32 -2.92
C ARG A 216 4.64 0.86 -3.33
N LEU A 217 5.22 0.06 -2.44
CA LEU A 217 5.08 -1.39 -2.49
C LEU A 217 3.71 -1.76 -1.92
N HIS A 218 2.90 -2.47 -2.71
CA HIS A 218 1.66 -3.06 -2.26
C HIS A 218 1.92 -4.52 -1.89
N VAL A 219 1.40 -4.92 -0.74
CA VAL A 219 1.42 -6.32 -0.30
C VAL A 219 -0.02 -6.75 -0.08
N LEU A 220 -0.42 -7.84 -0.73
CA LEU A 220 -1.72 -8.46 -0.53
C LEU A 220 -1.51 -9.90 -0.12
N LEU A 221 -2.27 -10.36 0.85
CA LEU A 221 -2.31 -11.76 1.25
C LEU A 221 -3.67 -12.33 0.84
N PHE A 222 -3.67 -13.15 -0.22
CA PHE A 222 -4.83 -13.95 -0.58
C PHE A 222 -4.78 -15.26 0.19
N THR A 223 -5.88 -15.65 0.81
CA THR A 223 -5.94 -16.86 1.62
C THR A 223 -7.20 -17.64 1.33
N SER A 224 -7.01 -18.93 1.06
CA SER A 224 -8.03 -19.92 0.72
C SER A 224 -7.70 -21.23 1.48
N SER A 225 -7.69 -22.39 0.81
CA SER A 225 -7.05 -23.63 1.30
C SER A 225 -5.54 -23.48 1.63
N GLY A 226 -4.89 -22.46 1.07
CA GLY A 226 -3.56 -21.99 1.44
C GLY A 226 -3.43 -20.48 1.20
N SER A 227 -2.30 -19.91 1.57
CA SER A 227 -2.04 -18.48 1.44
C SER A 227 -1.02 -18.15 0.36
N ALA A 228 -1.26 -17.03 -0.33
CA ALA A 228 -0.40 -16.46 -1.34
C ALA A 228 -0.13 -14.98 -1.00
N PRO A 229 1.00 -14.65 -0.35
CA PRO A 229 1.47 -13.27 -0.24
C PRO A 229 1.99 -12.80 -1.60
N ILE A 230 1.49 -11.66 -2.06
CA ILE A 230 1.79 -11.04 -3.35
C ILE A 230 2.30 -9.64 -3.13
N CYS A 231 3.44 -9.33 -3.74
CA CYS A 231 4.10 -8.04 -3.68
C CYS A 231 4.11 -7.42 -5.07
N VAL A 232 3.71 -6.15 -5.17
CA VAL A 232 3.66 -5.44 -6.46
C VAL A 232 3.96 -3.96 -6.27
N ARG A 233 4.73 -3.40 -7.20
CA ARG A 233 4.93 -1.97 -7.37
C ARG A 233 4.39 -1.57 -8.73
N VAL A 234 3.71 -0.42 -8.80
CA VAL A 234 3.06 0.01 -10.03
C VAL A 234 4.05 0.68 -11.01
N ALA A 235 5.06 1.39 -10.51
CA ALA A 235 6.10 1.98 -11.36
C ALA A 235 7.53 1.50 -11.07
N ASP A 236 8.27 1.25 -12.16
CA ASP A 236 9.64 0.71 -12.18
C ASP A 236 10.74 1.74 -11.87
N HIS A 237 10.40 3.02 -11.68
CA HIS A 237 11.40 4.05 -11.49
C HIS A 237 11.95 4.00 -10.07
N LYS A 238 13.17 3.44 -9.98
CA LYS A 238 14.18 3.61 -8.93
C LYS A 238 13.73 4.61 -7.86
N VAL A 239 13.71 4.16 -6.61
CA VAL A 239 13.82 5.03 -5.44
C VAL A 239 15.12 5.83 -5.60
N SER A 240 15.07 6.91 -6.37
CA SER A 240 16.12 7.91 -6.38
C SER A 240 16.09 8.49 -4.98
N GLY A 241 17.26 8.58 -4.34
CA GLY A 241 17.44 9.05 -2.97
C GLY A 241 17.11 10.53 -2.77
N ALA A 242 16.02 10.99 -3.36
CA ALA A 242 15.44 12.30 -3.20
C ALA A 242 13.91 12.10 -3.19
N MET A 243 13.36 11.69 -2.04
CA MET A 243 12.14 12.37 -1.62
C MET A 243 12.47 13.86 -1.73
N ALA A 244 11.73 14.56 -2.59
CA ALA A 244 11.85 15.99 -2.73
C ALA A 244 11.98 16.59 -1.34
N ARG A 245 13.11 17.28 -1.09
CA ARG A 245 13.22 18.19 0.04
C ARG A 245 11.90 18.97 0.06
N PRO A 246 11.16 19.00 1.17
CA PRO A 246 9.95 19.80 1.24
C PRO A 246 10.36 21.21 0.82
N GLY A 247 9.61 21.78 -0.11
CA GLY A 247 9.82 23.14 -0.60
C GLY A 247 9.86 24.09 0.59
N GLY A 248 11.07 24.34 1.08
CA GLY A 248 11.36 25.40 2.01
C GLY A 248 11.21 26.66 1.20
N SER A 249 10.08 27.35 1.39
CA SER A 249 10.03 28.79 1.22
C SER A 249 11.29 29.35 1.87
N MET A 250 12.26 29.76 1.05
CA MET A 250 13.46 30.43 1.52
C MET A 250 13.05 31.82 1.97
N CYS A 251 12.50 31.93 3.18
CA CYS A 251 12.65 33.14 3.96
C CYS A 251 14.14 33.27 4.30
N PHE A 252 14.87 33.99 3.44
CA PHE A 252 16.19 34.52 3.75
C PHE A 252 16.07 35.41 4.98
N VAL A 253 16.30 34.86 6.17
CA VAL A 253 16.65 35.67 7.34
C VAL A 253 18.15 35.92 7.23
N ALA A 254 18.51 37.04 6.60
CA ALA A 254 19.88 37.54 6.62
C ALA A 254 20.24 37.97 8.05
N LEU A 255 20.92 37.11 8.79
CA LEU A 255 21.58 37.46 10.05
C LEU A 255 22.96 38.02 9.75
N LEU A 256 23.06 39.35 9.69
CA LEU A 256 24.31 40.10 9.74
C LEU A 256 25.00 39.85 11.08
N ALA A 257 26.06 39.04 11.09
CA ALA A 257 26.97 38.96 12.22
C ALA A 257 27.96 40.13 12.15
N LEU A 258 27.68 41.22 12.88
CA LEU A 258 28.68 42.22 13.24
C LEU A 258 29.66 41.57 14.24
N GLY A 259 30.80 41.11 13.72
CA GLY A 259 31.93 40.68 14.53
C GLY A 259 32.61 41.88 15.17
N ALA A 260 32.34 42.12 16.45
CA ALA A 260 33.18 42.94 17.30
C ALA A 260 34.52 42.21 17.54
N MET A 261 35.56 42.58 16.81
CA MET A 261 36.94 42.40 17.27
C MET A 261 37.42 43.73 17.84
N LEU A 262 37.40 43.81 19.17
CA LEU A 262 38.11 44.81 19.94
C LEU A 262 39.08 44.08 20.88
N PHE A 263 40.34 44.52 20.79
CA PHE A 263 41.47 44.29 21.68
C PHE A 263 42.28 42.99 21.57
N MET A 264 43.44 43.12 20.92
CA MET A 264 44.71 42.80 21.58
C MET A 264 45.54 44.08 21.71
N LEU A 265 45.66 44.55 22.95
CA LEU A 265 46.89 45.06 23.56
C LEU A 265 47.15 44.15 24.76
#